data_AF-A0A0F9B7A4-F1
#
_entry.id   AF-A0A0F9B7A4-F1
#
_cell.length_a   1.000
_cell.length_b   1.000
_cell.length_c   1.000
_cell.angle_alpha   90.00
_cell.angle_beta   90.00
_cell.angle_gamma   90.00
#
_symmetry.space_group_name_H-M   'P 1'
#
loop_
_entity.id
_entity.type
_entity.pdbx_description
1 polymer ?
#
loop_
_entity_poly.entity_id
_entity_poly.type
_entity_poly.pdbx_seq_one_letter_code
_entity_poly.pdbx_strand_id
1 'polypeptide(L)'
;MIDRVIEQVVATEVQHLQMQIDYFAKREKVGPILEPTLWQPKVEPAEGNLVAVFVEPGAVHLVFGDEIAPAKALDTRYREARKKIFGRVHDVESIEVIDSDNVRFIGNFAFLNVYESSIHWTGVEPYTGSIFSETWNHMLSAGGKWVNIIRGGYRKVEAPILEGDRAKAEGWSPSE
;
A
#
# COMPACT_ATOMS: atom_id res chain seq x y z
N MET A 1 -27.25 6.29 9.53
CA MET A 1 -26.52 7.15 8.57
C MET A 1 -25.03 6.84 8.59
N ILE A 2 -24.39 6.85 9.76
CA ILE A 2 -22.96 6.50 9.93
C ILE A 2 -22.65 5.07 9.45
N ASP A 3 -23.50 4.08 9.75
CA ASP A 3 -23.28 2.69 9.30
C ASP A 3 -23.17 2.56 7.79
N ARG A 4 -24.06 3.24 7.05
CA ARG A 4 -24.06 3.24 5.58
C ARG A 4 -22.81 3.90 5.01
N VAL A 5 -22.29 4.94 5.66
CA VAL A 5 -21.02 5.58 5.27
C VAL A 5 -19.86 4.61 5.48
N ILE A 6 -19.81 3.94 6.63
CA ILE A 6 -18.77 2.93 6.91
C ILE A 6 -18.84 1.78 5.90
N GLU A 7 -20.03 1.28 5.58
CA GLU A 7 -20.23 0.24 4.56
C GLU A 7 -19.73 0.67 3.18
N GLN A 8 -19.98 1.92 2.78
CA GLN A 8 -19.49 2.46 1.52
C GLN A 8 -17.97 2.57 1.48
N VAL A 9 -17.36 3.04 2.57
CA VAL A 9 -15.89 3.11 2.69
C VAL A 9 -15.29 1.70 2.60
N VAL A 10 -15.80 0.75 3.38
CA VAL A 10 -15.34 -0.66 3.33
C VAL A 10 -15.50 -1.26 1.93
N ALA A 11 -16.62 -1.04 1.26
CA ALA A 11 -16.85 -1.53 -0.09
C ALA A 11 -15.85 -0.92 -1.10
N THR A 12 -15.52 0.36 -0.93
CA THR A 12 -14.56 1.08 -1.79
C THR A 12 -13.16 0.49 -1.61
N GLU A 13 -12.67 0.39 -0.38
CA GLU A 13 -11.34 -0.18 -0.07
C GLU A 13 -11.22 -1.63 -0.59
N VAL A 14 -12.22 -2.47 -0.35
CA VAL A 14 -12.25 -3.85 -0.87
C VAL A 14 -12.20 -3.90 -2.40
N GLN A 15 -12.95 -3.02 -3.07
CA GLN A 15 -12.95 -2.93 -4.53
C GLN A 15 -11.56 -2.54 -5.05
N HIS A 16 -10.86 -1.63 -4.37
CA HIS A 16 -9.52 -1.21 -4.76
C HIS A 16 -8.48 -2.32 -4.59
N LEU A 17 -8.52 -3.03 -3.47
CA LEU A 17 -7.64 -4.19 -3.27
C LEU A 17 -7.88 -5.26 -4.34
N GLN A 18 -9.15 -5.59 -4.64
CA GLN A 18 -9.46 -6.56 -5.69
C GLN A 18 -9.00 -6.09 -7.08
N MET A 19 -9.16 -4.80 -7.38
CA MET A 19 -8.70 -4.22 -8.64
C MET A 19 -7.18 -4.38 -8.80
N GLN A 20 -6.40 -4.12 -7.75
CA GLN A 20 -4.96 -4.30 -7.83
C GLN A 20 -4.55 -5.76 -7.95
N ILE A 21 -5.19 -6.66 -7.18
CA ILE A 21 -4.99 -8.11 -7.30
C ILE A 21 -5.17 -8.55 -8.76
N ASP A 22 -6.29 -8.16 -9.36
CA ASP A 22 -6.61 -8.49 -10.75
C ASP A 22 -5.61 -7.91 -11.74
N TYR A 23 -5.20 -6.65 -11.55
CA TYR A 23 -4.25 -5.98 -12.43
C TYR A 23 -2.89 -6.67 -12.43
N PHE A 24 -2.30 -6.85 -11.23
CA PHE A 24 -0.96 -7.42 -11.10
C PHE A 24 -0.92 -8.92 -11.39
N ALA A 25 -2.02 -9.65 -11.25
CA ALA A 25 -2.12 -11.04 -11.68
C ALA A 25 -2.08 -11.19 -13.22
N LYS A 26 -2.67 -10.23 -13.96
CA LYS A 26 -2.84 -10.32 -15.42
C LYS A 26 -1.77 -9.59 -16.22
N ARG A 27 -1.06 -8.64 -15.62
CA ARG A 27 0.00 -7.89 -16.31
C ARG A 27 1.12 -8.84 -16.77
N GLU A 28 1.82 -8.46 -17.83
CA GLU A 28 3.04 -9.14 -18.27
C GLU A 28 4.19 -8.87 -17.28
N LYS A 29 4.96 -9.91 -16.93
CA LYS A 29 6.06 -9.85 -15.94
C LYS A 29 7.39 -9.51 -16.61
N VAL A 30 7.47 -8.28 -17.12
CA VAL A 30 8.64 -7.75 -17.84
C VAL A 30 9.06 -6.41 -17.28
N GLY A 31 10.30 -6.00 -17.55
CA GLY A 31 10.86 -4.74 -17.08
C GLY A 31 11.89 -4.93 -15.96
N PRO A 32 12.45 -3.83 -15.44
CA PRO A 32 13.45 -3.87 -14.39
C PRO A 32 12.87 -4.38 -13.07
N ILE A 33 13.72 -5.00 -12.27
CA ILE A 33 13.45 -5.34 -10.87
C ILE A 33 14.03 -4.18 -10.05
N LEU A 34 13.19 -3.53 -9.23
CA LEU A 34 13.61 -2.41 -8.39
C LEU A 34 13.59 -2.80 -6.91
N GLU A 35 14.61 -2.34 -6.20
CA GLU A 35 14.72 -2.43 -4.74
C GLU A 35 14.65 -1.01 -4.15
N PRO A 36 13.43 -0.47 -3.91
CA PRO A 36 13.28 0.91 -3.47
C PRO A 36 13.75 1.12 -2.04
N THR A 37 14.25 2.32 -1.74
CA THR A 37 14.33 2.79 -0.36
C THR A 37 12.93 3.15 0.11
N LEU A 38 12.51 2.58 1.23
CA LEU A 38 11.14 2.71 1.72
C LEU A 38 11.06 3.62 2.93
N TRP A 39 10.03 4.47 2.92
CA TRP A 39 9.81 5.49 3.93
C TRP A 39 8.37 5.43 4.42
N GLN A 40 8.19 5.45 5.74
CA GLN A 40 6.86 5.54 6.35
C GLN A 40 6.77 6.72 7.34
N PRO A 41 5.58 7.32 7.55
CA PRO A 41 5.40 8.45 8.47
C PRO A 41 5.78 8.07 9.89
N LYS A 42 6.63 8.86 10.58
CA LYS A 42 7.12 8.55 11.94
C LYS A 42 6.01 8.35 12.98
N VAL A 43 4.83 8.91 12.73
CA VAL A 43 3.68 8.88 13.64
C VAL A 43 2.58 8.06 12.99
N GLU A 44 2.65 6.75 13.21
CA GLU A 44 1.63 5.76 12.84
C GLU A 44 1.71 4.56 13.81
N PRO A 45 0.66 3.72 13.91
CA PRO A 45 0.70 2.53 14.75
C PRO A 45 1.72 1.50 14.24
N ALA A 46 2.39 0.82 15.16
CA ALA A 46 3.45 -0.14 14.82
C ALA A 46 2.92 -1.38 14.06
N GLU A 47 1.65 -1.71 14.25
CA GLU A 47 0.98 -2.81 13.57
C GLU A 47 0.83 -2.54 12.06
N GLY A 48 0.80 -1.27 11.63
CA GLY A 48 0.79 -0.85 10.23
C GLY A 48 2.18 -0.71 9.58
N ASN A 49 3.23 -1.17 10.27
CA ASN A 49 4.58 -1.14 9.69
C ASN A 49 4.66 -1.98 8.42
N LEU A 50 5.48 -1.54 7.48
CA LEU A 50 5.93 -2.36 6.37
C LEU A 50 6.78 -3.52 6.93
N VAL A 51 6.40 -4.75 6.59
CA VAL A 51 6.99 -5.99 7.13
C VAL A 51 7.72 -6.82 6.10
N ALA A 52 7.42 -6.65 4.80
CA ALA A 52 8.13 -7.31 3.72
C ALA A 52 7.94 -6.56 2.39
N VAL A 53 8.85 -6.82 1.46
CA VAL A 53 8.80 -6.32 0.09
C VAL A 53 8.98 -7.51 -0.84
N PHE A 54 8.09 -7.68 -1.81
CA PHE A 54 8.26 -8.65 -2.87
C PHE A 54 8.55 -7.92 -4.18
N VAL A 55 9.55 -8.39 -4.91
CA VAL A 55 9.96 -7.80 -6.19
C VAL A 55 9.84 -8.84 -7.30
N GLU A 56 9.37 -8.39 -8.45
CA GLU A 56 9.29 -9.16 -9.69
C GLU A 56 9.57 -8.23 -10.89
N PRO A 57 9.89 -8.75 -12.09
CA PRO A 57 10.14 -7.89 -13.24
C PRO A 57 8.96 -6.95 -13.53
N GLY A 58 9.19 -5.64 -13.44
CA GLY A 58 8.18 -4.62 -13.67
C GLY A 58 7.24 -4.32 -12.50
N ALA A 59 7.45 -4.88 -11.30
CA ALA A 59 6.65 -4.51 -10.13
C ALA A 59 7.35 -4.67 -8.78
N VAL A 60 6.84 -3.92 -7.81
CA VAL A 60 7.18 -4.02 -6.39
C VAL A 60 5.88 -4.15 -5.59
N HIS A 61 5.84 -5.08 -4.64
CA HIS A 61 4.69 -5.33 -3.78
C HIS A 61 5.11 -5.11 -2.32
N LEU A 62 4.48 -4.14 -1.67
CA LEU A 62 4.73 -3.73 -0.30
C LEU A 62 3.73 -4.41 0.62
N VAL A 63 4.23 -5.16 1.61
CA VAL A 63 3.40 -5.83 2.61
C VAL A 63 3.45 -5.04 3.91
N PHE A 64 2.30 -4.55 4.35
CA PHE A 64 2.10 -3.87 5.62
C PHE A 64 1.46 -4.82 6.61
N GLY A 65 1.94 -4.85 7.86
CA GLY A 65 1.48 -5.79 8.89
C GLY A 65 -0.02 -5.72 9.14
N ASP A 66 -0.62 -4.56 8.94
CA ASP A 66 -2.04 -4.28 9.04
C ASP A 66 -2.37 -2.94 8.35
N GLU A 67 -3.64 -2.64 8.19
CA GLU A 67 -4.16 -1.34 7.75
C GLU A 67 -5.17 -0.84 8.79
N ILE A 68 -4.86 0.29 9.42
CA ILE A 68 -5.52 0.71 10.65
C ILE A 68 -6.26 2.00 10.39
N ALA A 69 -7.59 1.88 10.28
CA ALA A 69 -8.41 3.04 9.97
C ALA A 69 -8.45 4.03 11.16
N PRO A 70 -8.56 5.34 10.89
CA PRO A 70 -8.46 6.38 11.93
C PRO A 70 -9.59 6.34 12.96
N ALA A 71 -10.71 5.68 12.64
CA ALA A 71 -11.84 5.50 13.53
C ALA A 71 -12.05 4.03 13.88
N LYS A 72 -12.07 3.70 15.17
CA LYS A 72 -12.21 2.32 15.69
C LYS A 72 -13.36 1.52 15.07
N ALA A 73 -14.52 2.16 14.86
CA ALA A 73 -15.68 1.49 14.27
C ALA A 73 -15.46 1.13 12.80
N LEU A 74 -14.78 1.99 12.04
CA LEU A 74 -14.38 1.71 10.66
C LEU A 74 -13.31 0.63 10.63
N ASP A 75 -12.26 0.76 11.45
CA ASP A 75 -11.16 -0.21 11.54
C ASP A 75 -11.67 -1.63 11.82
N THR A 76 -12.55 -1.78 12.82
CA THR A 76 -13.11 -3.08 13.21
C THR A 76 -13.84 -3.73 12.03
N ARG A 77 -14.76 -3.00 11.38
CA ARG A 77 -15.55 -3.54 10.27
C ARG A 77 -14.71 -3.83 9.04
N TYR A 78 -13.75 -2.97 8.75
CA TYR A 78 -12.90 -3.15 7.59
C TYR A 78 -11.94 -4.32 7.78
N ARG A 79 -11.35 -4.48 8.95
CA ARG A 79 -10.55 -5.66 9.33
C ARG A 79 -11.36 -6.95 9.22
N GLU A 80 -12.61 -6.96 9.68
CA GLU A 80 -13.52 -8.11 9.51
C GLU A 80 -13.78 -8.42 8.03
N ALA A 81 -14.00 -7.39 7.21
CA ALA A 81 -14.18 -7.56 5.77
C ALA A 81 -12.93 -8.14 5.10
N ARG A 82 -11.73 -7.62 5.40
CA ARG A 82 -10.46 -8.13 4.86
C ARG A 82 -10.21 -9.59 5.25
N LYS A 83 -10.43 -9.96 6.52
CA LYS A 83 -10.36 -11.36 6.96
C LYS A 83 -11.35 -12.25 6.21
N LYS A 84 -12.59 -11.80 6.03
CA LYS A 84 -13.64 -12.59 5.39
C LYS A 84 -13.41 -12.79 3.90
N ILE A 85 -12.93 -11.76 3.21
CA ILE A 85 -12.82 -11.74 1.74
C ILE A 85 -11.46 -12.26 1.28
N PHE A 86 -10.38 -11.83 1.93
CA PHE A 86 -9.01 -12.13 1.54
C PHE A 86 -8.32 -13.15 2.45
N GLY A 87 -8.92 -13.51 3.59
CA GLY A 87 -8.33 -14.46 4.55
C GLY A 87 -7.20 -13.86 5.40
N ARG A 88 -6.97 -12.54 5.33
CA ARG A 88 -5.84 -11.85 5.96
C ARG A 88 -6.20 -10.48 6.51
N VAL A 89 -5.32 -9.91 7.33
CA VAL A 89 -5.38 -8.52 7.82
C VAL A 89 -4.18 -7.67 7.42
N HIS A 90 -3.05 -8.29 7.07
CA HIS A 90 -1.97 -7.52 6.46
C HIS A 90 -2.47 -6.91 5.17
N ASP A 91 -1.93 -5.77 4.79
CA ASP A 91 -2.27 -5.09 3.55
C ASP A 91 -1.16 -5.21 2.53
N VAL A 92 -1.52 -5.18 1.24
CA VAL A 92 -0.59 -5.35 0.13
C VAL A 92 -0.85 -4.31 -0.93
N GLU A 93 0.11 -3.39 -1.05
CA GLU A 93 0.11 -2.35 -2.06
C GLU A 93 1.12 -2.65 -3.16
N SER A 94 0.77 -2.35 -4.41
CA SER A 94 1.62 -2.70 -5.54
C SER A 94 1.92 -1.51 -6.45
N ILE A 95 3.13 -1.51 -6.96
CA ILE A 95 3.69 -0.47 -7.81
C ILE A 95 4.09 -1.14 -9.11
N GLU A 96 3.65 -0.59 -10.23
CA GLU A 96 4.15 -0.96 -11.54
C GLU A 96 5.41 -0.14 -11.83
N VAL A 97 6.46 -0.83 -12.25
CA VAL A 97 7.69 -0.21 -12.71
C VAL A 97 7.62 -0.11 -14.22
N ILE A 98 7.51 1.12 -14.74
CA ILE A 98 7.45 1.37 -16.18
C ILE A 98 8.87 1.26 -16.77
N ASP A 99 9.82 1.95 -16.14
CA ASP A 99 11.23 1.96 -16.49
C ASP A 99 12.07 2.34 -15.25
N SER A 100 13.37 2.61 -15.41
CA SER A 100 14.26 3.00 -14.30
C SER A 100 13.94 4.36 -13.70
N ASP A 101 13.17 5.19 -14.41
CA ASP A 101 12.98 6.61 -14.11
C ASP A 101 11.52 6.92 -13.77
N ASN A 102 10.59 5.97 -13.93
CA ASN A 102 9.16 6.16 -13.73
C ASN A 102 8.49 4.94 -13.09
N VAL A 103 7.65 5.22 -12.09
CA VAL A 103 6.78 4.24 -11.45
C VAL A 103 5.32 4.66 -11.58
N ARG A 104 4.42 3.68 -11.61
CA ARG A 104 2.98 3.87 -11.62
C ARG A 104 2.35 3.23 -10.39
N PHE A 105 1.58 4.03 -9.69
CA PHE A 105 0.77 3.66 -8.53
C PHE A 105 -0.64 3.33 -9.03
N ILE A 106 -1.05 2.06 -9.00
CA ILE A 106 -2.34 1.59 -9.54
C ILE A 106 -3.37 1.57 -8.40
N GLY A 107 -4.27 2.55 -8.37
CA GLY A 107 -5.29 2.64 -7.31
C GLY A 107 -4.73 2.93 -5.91
N ASN A 108 -3.45 3.27 -5.80
CA ASN A 108 -2.79 3.60 -4.54
C ASN A 108 -1.95 4.87 -4.64
N PHE A 109 -2.25 5.76 -5.59
CA PHE A 109 -1.54 7.02 -5.71
C PHE A 109 -2.01 8.05 -4.66
N ALA A 110 -1.10 8.53 -3.81
CA ALA A 110 -1.42 9.44 -2.71
C ALA A 110 -1.81 10.87 -3.11
N PHE A 111 -1.66 11.26 -4.38
CA PHE A 111 -1.99 12.59 -4.95
C PHE A 111 -2.14 13.76 -3.93
N LEU A 112 -3.38 14.20 -3.68
CA LEU A 112 -3.78 15.23 -2.71
C LEU A 112 -4.48 14.61 -1.49
N ASN A 113 -4.32 13.31 -1.28
CA ASN A 113 -4.96 12.66 -0.15
C ASN A 113 -4.43 13.25 1.16
N VAL A 114 -5.39 13.62 2.01
CA VAL A 114 -5.11 13.81 3.43
C VAL A 114 -5.07 12.45 4.08
N TYR A 115 -4.30 12.33 5.17
CA TYR A 115 -4.05 11.06 5.83
C TYR A 115 -5.34 10.27 6.06
N GLU A 116 -6.41 10.93 6.51
CA GLU A 116 -7.70 10.35 6.91
C GLU A 116 -8.67 10.05 5.75
N SER A 117 -8.26 10.17 4.49
CA SER A 117 -9.12 9.92 3.32
C SER A 117 -9.06 8.47 2.80
N SER A 118 -10.11 8.04 2.11
CA SER A 118 -10.28 6.70 1.48
C SER A 118 -10.39 6.85 -0.05
N ILE A 119 -9.69 7.86 -0.61
CA ILE A 119 -9.79 8.18 -2.04
C ILE A 119 -8.64 7.50 -2.76
N HIS A 120 -8.95 6.68 -3.75
CA HIS A 120 -7.93 5.96 -4.50
C HIS A 120 -7.73 6.55 -5.89
N TRP A 121 -6.48 6.79 -6.25
CA TRP A 121 -6.09 7.33 -7.54
C TRP A 121 -5.07 6.42 -8.21
N THR A 122 -4.98 6.53 -9.53
CA THR A 122 -3.86 6.00 -10.30
C THR A 122 -3.00 7.16 -10.77
N GLY A 123 -1.69 7.06 -10.64
CA GLY A 123 -0.76 8.11 -11.02
C GLY A 123 0.60 7.58 -11.43
N VAL A 124 1.32 8.37 -12.20
CA VAL A 124 2.72 8.10 -12.59
C VAL A 124 3.57 9.21 -11.98
N GLU A 125 4.67 8.84 -11.33
CA GLU A 125 5.65 9.79 -10.83
C GLU A 125 7.07 9.41 -11.28
N PRO A 126 7.97 10.40 -11.45
CA PRO A 126 9.39 10.14 -11.62
C PRO A 126 9.93 9.37 -10.41
N TYR A 127 10.68 8.31 -10.68
CA TYR A 127 11.29 7.46 -9.68
C TYR A 127 12.69 7.96 -9.32
N THR A 128 12.90 8.27 -8.05
CA THR A 128 14.19 8.75 -7.53
C THR A 128 14.85 7.76 -6.57
N GLY A 129 14.51 6.47 -6.68
CA GLY A 129 15.04 5.43 -5.79
C GLY A 129 14.29 5.27 -4.47
N SER A 130 13.21 6.03 -4.23
CA SER A 130 12.44 6.01 -2.99
C SER A 130 10.94 5.88 -3.23
N ILE A 131 10.26 5.20 -2.30
CA ILE A 131 8.80 5.15 -2.21
C ILE A 131 8.39 5.47 -0.77
N PHE A 132 7.31 6.23 -0.64
CA PHE A 132 6.77 6.74 0.62
C PHE A 132 5.34 6.22 0.80
N SER A 133 5.01 5.68 1.97
CA SER A 133 3.61 5.55 2.38
C SER A 133 3.12 6.86 2.99
N GLU A 134 1.88 7.25 2.67
CA GLU A 134 1.41 8.62 2.92
C GLU A 134 0.17 8.70 3.81
N THR A 135 -0.67 7.67 3.82
CA THR A 135 -1.99 7.65 4.47
C THR A 135 -2.18 6.37 5.29
N TRP A 136 -3.26 6.30 6.09
CA TRP A 136 -3.57 5.12 6.89
C TRP A 136 -3.89 3.87 6.05
N ASN A 137 -4.39 4.07 4.83
CA ASN A 137 -4.64 3.03 3.83
C ASN A 137 -3.47 2.88 2.83
N HIS A 138 -2.25 3.19 3.30
CA HIS A 138 -0.99 3.00 2.58
C HIS A 138 -0.91 3.54 1.15
N MET A 139 -1.60 4.63 0.86
CA MET A 139 -1.43 5.32 -0.43
C MET A 139 0.02 5.78 -0.56
N LEU A 140 0.58 5.67 -1.77
CA LEU A 140 2.01 5.78 -2.04
C LEU A 140 2.36 7.01 -2.89
N SER A 141 3.60 7.46 -2.75
CA SER A 141 4.24 8.42 -3.66
C SER A 141 5.74 8.13 -3.80
N ALA A 142 6.38 8.69 -4.82
CA ALA A 142 7.83 8.65 -5.01
C ALA A 142 8.54 9.88 -4.42
N GLY A 143 7.80 10.95 -4.09
CA GLY A 143 8.38 12.24 -3.66
C GLY A 143 8.20 12.59 -2.17
N GLY A 144 7.36 11.87 -1.44
CA GLY A 144 6.93 12.31 -0.12
C GLY A 144 5.90 13.47 -0.20
N LYS A 145 5.13 13.67 0.86
CA LYS A 145 4.15 14.75 1.01
C LYS A 145 4.51 15.66 2.18
N TRP A 146 4.32 16.96 1.97
CA TRP A 146 4.53 17.99 3.01
C TRP A 146 3.64 17.78 4.25
N VAL A 147 2.47 17.16 4.06
CA VAL A 147 1.54 16.84 5.16
C VAL A 147 2.18 15.89 6.18
N ASN A 148 2.98 14.92 5.73
CA ASN A 148 3.69 14.02 6.65
C ASN A 148 4.94 14.68 7.25
N ILE A 149 5.57 15.62 6.54
CA ILE A 149 6.65 16.45 7.10
C ILE A 149 6.16 17.24 8.33
N ILE A 150 4.99 17.88 8.25
CA ILE A 150 4.43 18.61 9.40
C ILE A 150 3.97 17.68 10.54
N ARG A 151 3.73 16.40 10.27
CA ARG A 151 3.36 15.36 11.25
C ARG A 151 4.56 14.63 11.87
N GLY A 152 5.78 15.16 11.70
CA GLY A 152 7.01 14.58 12.26
C GLY A 152 7.95 13.96 11.23
N GLY A 153 7.56 13.96 9.95
CA GLY A 153 8.34 13.45 8.83
C GLY A 153 8.29 11.93 8.70
N TYR A 154 9.29 11.39 8.01
CA TYR A 154 9.39 9.97 7.69
C TYR A 154 10.53 9.29 8.44
N ARG A 155 10.39 7.98 8.64
CA ARG A 155 11.49 7.08 8.97
C ARG A 155 11.77 6.18 7.77
N LYS A 156 13.04 5.88 7.55
CA LYS A 156 13.44 4.80 6.65
C LYS A 156 12.99 3.48 7.29
N VAL A 157 12.46 2.57 6.48
CA VAL A 157 12.07 1.23 6.93
C VAL A 157 12.96 0.20 6.26
N GLU A 158 13.44 -0.74 7.07
CA GLU A 158 14.27 -1.86 6.62
C GLU A 158 13.44 -3.14 6.73
N ALA A 159 12.72 -3.43 5.65
CA ALA A 159 11.95 -4.67 5.50
C ALA A 159 12.73 -5.64 4.60
N PRO A 160 12.61 -6.96 4.81
CA PRO A 160 13.20 -7.95 3.92
C PRO A 160 12.67 -7.80 2.50
N ILE A 161 13.58 -7.81 1.53
CA ILE A 161 13.28 -7.84 0.10
C ILE A 161 13.35 -9.30 -0.36
N LEU A 162 12.25 -9.79 -0.94
CA LEU A 162 12.04 -11.18 -1.33
C LEU A 162 11.66 -11.24 -2.82
N GLU A 163 12.03 -12.32 -3.50
CA GLU A 163 11.57 -12.55 -4.87
C GLU A 163 10.14 -13.13 -4.89
N GLY A 164 9.25 -12.45 -5.58
CA GLY A 164 7.88 -12.92 -5.71
C GLY A 164 6.92 -11.97 -6.38
N ASP A 165 5.86 -12.56 -6.90
CA ASP A 165 4.73 -11.82 -7.43
C ASP A 165 3.80 -11.37 -6.29
N ARG A 166 2.77 -10.62 -6.67
CA ARG A 166 1.73 -10.19 -5.74
C ARG A 166 1.14 -11.38 -4.97
N ALA A 167 0.89 -12.52 -5.60
CA ALA A 167 0.27 -13.66 -4.92
C ALA A 167 1.14 -14.18 -3.75
N LYS A 168 2.47 -14.19 -3.89
CA LYS A 168 3.37 -14.46 -2.76
C LYS A 168 3.31 -13.40 -1.67
N ALA A 169 3.19 -12.12 -2.03
CA ALA A 169 3.00 -11.03 -1.07
C ALA A 169 1.66 -11.17 -0.31
N GLU A 170 0.59 -11.55 -1.00
CA GLU A 170 -0.72 -11.84 -0.40
C GLU A 170 -0.65 -13.02 0.58
N GLY A 171 0.12 -14.05 0.23
CA GLY A 171 0.38 -15.22 1.07
C GLY A 171 1.45 -15.01 2.15
N TRP A 172 1.96 -13.79 2.33
CA TRP A 172 2.98 -13.52 3.33
C TRP A 172 2.47 -13.87 4.73
N SER A 173 3.30 -14.60 5.44
CA SER A 173 3.21 -14.78 6.88
C SER A 173 4.59 -14.44 7.45
N PRO A 174 4.67 -13.88 8.66
CA PRO A 174 5.95 -13.81 9.34
C PRO A 174 6.50 -15.24 9.41
N SER A 175 7.67 -15.47 8.81
CA SER A 175 8.41 -16.72 9.03
C SER A 175 8.68 -16.83 10.53
N GLU A 176 8.34 -17.96 11.14
CA GLU A 176 8.69 -18.29 12.54
C GLU A 176 10.19 -18.16 12.80
#